data_AF-A0A8H9INN6-F1
#
_entry.id   AF-A0A8H9INN6-F1
#
_cell.length_a   1.000
_cell.length_b   1.000
_cell.length_c   1.000
_cell.angle_alpha   90.00
_cell.angle_beta   90.00
_cell.angle_gamma   90.00
#
_symmetry.space_group_name_H-M   'P 1'
#
loop_
_entity.id
_entity.type
_entity.pdbx_description
1 polymer ?
#
loop_
_entity_poly.entity_id
_entity_poly.type
_entity_poly.pdbx_seq_one_letter_code
_entity_poly.pdbx_strand_id
1 'polypeptide(L)'
;MERYASSYRFGKLTTYEDGTQSNFIFDDYANTQFAWRYPDLTEHVLYTARVVAHAVQNEMAQEARILVIFQRAQERLKEVLEMPDQDTNRVIRSLKENGWQVSGKLKQAYPQLTRQELAQRVVEAVRSAVEE
;
A
#
# COMPACT_ATOMS: atom_id res chain seq x y z
N MET A 1 -11.35 39.78 -15.04
CA MET A 1 -10.59 40.14 -13.81
C MET A 1 -10.63 41.64 -13.54
N GLU A 2 -10.52 42.52 -14.54
CA GLU A 2 -10.58 44.00 -14.32
C GLU A 2 -11.79 44.51 -13.53
N ARG A 3 -12.95 43.88 -13.70
CA ARG A 3 -14.20 44.24 -12.99
C ARG A 3 -14.06 44.25 -11.46
N TYR A 4 -13.18 43.43 -10.89
CA TYR A 4 -13.00 43.30 -9.44
C TYR A 4 -11.69 43.91 -8.95
N ALA A 5 -10.98 44.68 -9.79
CA ALA A 5 -9.69 45.26 -9.45
C ALA A 5 -9.75 46.19 -8.23
N SER A 6 -10.88 46.85 -8.00
CA SER A 6 -11.13 47.69 -6.83
C SER A 6 -11.77 46.94 -5.65
N SER A 7 -12.13 45.67 -5.83
CA SER A 7 -12.87 44.88 -4.83
C SER A 7 -11.96 44.07 -3.92
N TYR A 8 -10.63 44.14 -4.10
CA TYR A 8 -9.65 43.52 -3.23
C TYR A 8 -8.59 44.50 -2.75
N ARG A 9 -8.07 44.27 -1.55
CA ARG A 9 -6.92 44.98 -0.98
C ARG A 9 -6.14 44.08 -0.05
N PHE A 10 -4.93 44.51 0.29
CA PHE A 10 -4.14 43.90 1.35
C PHE A 10 -4.11 44.80 2.58
N GLY A 11 -4.41 44.24 3.75
CA GLY A 11 -4.47 44.93 5.03
C GLY A 11 -3.45 44.41 6.02
N LYS A 12 -3.83 44.43 7.31
CA LYS A 12 -3.03 43.81 8.38
C LYS A 12 -3.21 42.30 8.35
N LEU A 13 -2.10 41.57 8.50
CA LEU A 13 -2.13 40.12 8.64
C LEU A 13 -3.00 39.71 9.83
N THR A 14 -4.02 38.89 9.56
CA THR A 14 -5.02 38.44 10.52
C THR A 14 -5.12 36.92 10.46
N THR A 15 -5.28 36.28 11.61
CA THR A 15 -5.56 34.85 11.70
C THR A 15 -7.07 34.63 11.69
N TYR A 16 -7.55 33.81 10.76
CA TYR A 16 -8.97 33.44 10.63
C TYR A 16 -9.32 32.21 11.48
N GLU A 17 -10.60 31.88 11.60
CA GLU A 17 -11.10 30.78 12.45
C GLU A 17 -10.53 29.41 12.08
N ASP A 18 -10.19 29.20 10.80
CA ASP A 18 -9.54 27.99 10.29
C ASP A 18 -8.02 27.94 10.56
N GLY A 19 -7.48 28.97 11.22
CA GLY A 19 -6.05 29.13 11.48
C GLY A 19 -5.25 29.72 10.31
N THR A 20 -5.89 29.96 9.16
CA THR A 20 -5.25 30.57 8.00
C THR A 20 -4.84 32.00 8.35
N GLN A 21 -3.57 32.35 8.13
CA GLN A 21 -3.11 33.73 8.21
C GLN A 21 -3.21 34.38 6.85
N SER A 22 -3.97 35.46 6.77
CA SER A 22 -4.11 36.21 5.52
C SER A 22 -4.26 37.70 5.81
N ASN A 23 -3.72 38.51 4.91
CA ASN A 23 -3.97 39.95 4.86
C ASN A 23 -4.81 40.32 3.64
N PHE A 24 -5.30 39.34 2.88
CA PHE A 24 -6.14 39.55 1.71
C PHE A 24 -7.57 39.86 2.16
N ILE A 25 -8.09 41.00 1.74
CA ILE A 25 -9.45 41.45 2.01
C ILE A 25 -10.15 41.61 0.67
N PHE A 26 -11.33 41.00 0.56
CA PHE A 26 -12.19 41.09 -0.62
C PHE A 26 -13.58 41.53 -0.16
N ASP A 27 -14.21 42.50 -0.83
CA ASP A 27 -15.47 43.07 -0.34
C ASP A 27 -16.69 42.62 -1.17
N ASP A 28 -16.50 42.09 -2.37
CA ASP A 28 -17.61 41.84 -3.32
C ASP A 28 -18.09 40.38 -3.34
N TYR A 29 -18.13 39.74 -2.16
CA TYR A 29 -18.42 38.29 -2.02
C TYR A 29 -19.79 37.89 -2.59
N ALA A 30 -20.78 38.78 -2.52
CA ALA A 30 -22.12 38.52 -3.03
C ALA A 30 -22.12 38.36 -4.57
N ASN A 31 -21.28 39.11 -5.27
CA ASN A 31 -21.20 39.05 -6.73
C ASN A 31 -20.35 37.90 -7.22
N THR A 32 -19.28 37.53 -6.51
CA THR A 32 -18.32 36.50 -6.94
C THR A 32 -18.53 35.14 -6.30
N GLN A 33 -19.56 34.99 -5.46
CA GLN A 33 -19.82 33.77 -4.71
C GLN A 33 -19.85 32.52 -5.59
N PHE A 34 -20.39 32.62 -6.80
CA PHE A 34 -20.48 31.50 -7.73
C PHE A 34 -19.12 30.95 -8.16
N ALA A 35 -18.06 31.75 -8.11
CA ALA A 35 -16.72 31.34 -8.51
C ALA A 35 -16.07 30.35 -7.53
N TRP A 36 -16.52 30.32 -6.27
CA TRP A 36 -15.92 29.46 -5.22
C TRP A 36 -16.93 28.70 -4.36
N ARG A 37 -18.22 29.06 -4.37
CA ARG A 37 -19.25 28.39 -3.56
C ARG A 37 -19.65 27.04 -4.15
N TYR A 38 -19.66 26.95 -5.48
CA TYR A 38 -20.00 25.72 -6.20
C TYR A 38 -19.01 25.53 -7.35
N PRO A 39 -17.71 25.33 -7.06
CA PRO A 39 -16.76 25.03 -8.11
C PRO A 39 -17.20 23.73 -8.78
N ASP A 40 -17.18 23.71 -10.11
CA ASP A 40 -17.38 22.46 -10.83
C ASP A 40 -16.15 21.56 -10.62
N LEU A 41 -16.28 20.64 -9.67
CA LEU A 41 -15.26 19.65 -9.34
C LEU A 41 -15.51 18.31 -10.03
N THR A 42 -16.38 18.25 -11.04
CA THR A 42 -16.76 17.00 -11.71
C THR A 42 -15.52 16.22 -12.17
N GLU A 43 -14.57 16.87 -12.84
CA GLU A 43 -13.34 16.21 -13.29
C GLU A 43 -12.46 15.70 -12.14
N HIS A 44 -12.39 16.44 -11.03
CA HIS A 44 -11.62 16.03 -9.84
C HIS A 44 -12.25 14.79 -9.18
N VAL A 45 -13.57 14.77 -9.07
CA VAL A 45 -14.33 13.64 -8.51
C VAL A 45 -14.21 12.42 -9.42
N LEU A 46 -14.37 12.60 -10.73
CA LEU A 46 -14.22 11.51 -11.70
C LEU A 46 -12.80 10.93 -11.69
N TYR A 47 -11.78 11.79 -11.62
CA TYR A 47 -10.39 11.34 -11.47
C TYR A 47 -10.20 10.54 -10.18
N THR A 48 -10.65 11.08 -9.04
CA THR A 48 -10.53 10.42 -7.74
C THR A 48 -11.22 9.06 -7.73
N ALA A 49 -12.43 8.98 -8.30
CA ALA A 49 -13.16 7.73 -8.42
C ALA A 49 -12.41 6.69 -9.27
N ARG A 50 -11.77 7.11 -10.37
CA ARG A 50 -10.93 6.22 -11.19
C ARG A 50 -9.71 5.70 -10.42
N VAL A 51 -9.05 6.56 -9.65
CA VAL A 51 -7.89 6.17 -8.82
C VAL A 51 -8.31 5.15 -7.75
N VAL A 52 -9.41 5.41 -7.03
CA VAL A 52 -9.95 4.49 -6.03
C VAL A 52 -10.32 3.15 -6.66
N ALA A 53 -11.03 3.17 -7.80
CA ALA A 53 -11.38 1.95 -8.52
C ALA A 53 -10.14 1.16 -8.94
N HIS A 54 -9.10 1.84 -9.45
CA HIS A 54 -7.86 1.19 -9.84
C HIS A 54 -7.16 0.51 -8.66
N ALA A 55 -7.02 1.21 -7.53
CA ALA A 55 -6.40 0.68 -6.32
C ALA A 55 -7.13 -0.55 -5.80
N VAL A 56 -8.47 -0.50 -5.71
CA VAL A 56 -9.28 -1.62 -5.20
C VAL A 56 -9.25 -2.82 -6.15
N GLN A 57 -9.41 -2.58 -7.45
CA GLN A 57 -9.60 -3.66 -8.43
C GLN A 57 -8.29 -4.31 -8.88
N ASN A 58 -7.18 -3.56 -8.89
CA ASN A 58 -5.91 -4.04 -9.43
C ASN A 58 -4.90 -4.27 -8.31
N GLU A 59 -4.57 -3.23 -7.55
CA GLU A 59 -3.49 -3.28 -6.54
C GLU A 59 -3.88 -4.20 -5.37
N MET A 60 -5.01 -3.92 -4.71
CA MET A 60 -5.47 -4.72 -3.57
C MET A 60 -5.81 -6.16 -3.98
N ALA A 61 -6.36 -6.37 -5.18
CA ALA A 61 -6.64 -7.72 -5.68
C ALA A 61 -5.34 -8.52 -5.95
N GLN A 62 -4.26 -7.85 -6.38
CA GLN A 62 -2.96 -8.47 -6.54
C GLN A 62 -2.31 -8.77 -5.18
N GLU A 63 -2.36 -7.83 -4.24
CA GLU A 63 -1.87 -8.04 -2.87
C GLU A 63 -2.61 -9.18 -2.15
N ALA A 64 -3.94 -9.22 -2.26
CA ALA A 64 -4.74 -10.30 -1.68
C ALA A 64 -4.33 -11.67 -2.23
N ARG A 65 -4.06 -11.78 -3.54
CA ARG A 65 -3.54 -13.01 -4.15
C ARG A 65 -2.18 -13.41 -3.58
N ILE A 66 -1.27 -12.46 -3.41
CA ILE A 66 0.05 -12.71 -2.80
C ILE A 66 -0.11 -13.19 -1.35
N LEU A 67 -1.00 -12.58 -0.57
CA LEU A 67 -1.27 -12.99 0.81
C LEU A 67 -1.81 -14.42 0.89
N VAL A 68 -2.73 -14.80 0.01
CA VAL A 68 -3.27 -16.18 -0.06
C VAL A 68 -2.19 -17.18 -0.42
N ILE A 69 -1.36 -16.89 -1.42
CA ILE A 69 -0.22 -17.74 -1.81
C ILE A 69 0.73 -17.94 -0.61
N PHE A 70 1.05 -16.86 0.10
CA PHE A 70 1.97 -16.91 1.22
C PHE A 70 1.39 -17.71 2.41
N GLN A 71 0.10 -17.52 2.70
CA GLN A 71 -0.62 -18.30 3.70
C GLN A 71 -0.58 -19.80 3.38
N ARG A 72 -0.88 -20.19 2.13
CA ARG A 72 -0.78 -21.59 1.68
C ARG A 72 0.63 -22.15 1.82
N ALA A 73 1.64 -21.37 1.47
CA ALA A 73 3.04 -21.77 1.62
C ALA A 73 3.41 -22.00 3.09
N GLN A 74 2.90 -21.19 4.02
CA GLN A 74 3.08 -21.41 5.46
C GLN A 74 2.41 -22.70 5.93
N GLU A 75 1.16 -22.92 5.54
CA GLU A 75 0.38 -24.11 5.90
C GLU A 75 1.07 -25.39 5.42
N ARG A 76 1.45 -25.46 4.14
CA ARG A 76 2.17 -26.61 3.56
C ARG A 76 3.55 -26.81 4.18
N LEU A 77 4.26 -25.72 4.52
CA LEU A 77 5.55 -25.83 5.21
C LEU A 77 5.39 -26.47 6.59
N LYS A 78 4.38 -26.07 7.36
CA LYS A 78 4.12 -26.62 8.70
C LYS A 78 3.76 -28.10 8.68
N GLU A 79 3.10 -28.58 7.63
CA GLU A 79 2.84 -30.02 7.43
C GLU A 79 4.13 -30.86 7.31
N VAL A 80 5.23 -30.24 6.87
CA VAL A 80 6.53 -30.91 6.69
C VAL A 80 7.46 -30.67 7.88
N LEU A 81 7.45 -29.47 8.45
CA LEU A 81 8.33 -29.07 9.54
C LEU A 81 7.61 -28.05 10.45
N GLU A 82 7.27 -28.49 11.66
CA GLU A 82 6.71 -27.63 12.71
C GLU A 82 7.72 -26.55 13.13
N MET A 83 7.30 -25.28 13.06
CA MET A 83 8.09 -24.12 13.45
C MET A 83 7.18 -22.91 13.75
N PRO A 84 7.67 -21.92 14.51
CA PRO A 84 6.94 -20.67 14.73
C PRO A 84 6.61 -19.92 13.43
N ASP A 85 5.53 -19.14 13.44
CA ASP A 85 5.08 -18.37 12.26
C ASP A 85 6.15 -17.41 11.72
N GLN A 86 6.87 -16.75 12.64
CA GLN A 86 7.94 -15.82 12.29
C GLN A 86 9.08 -16.53 11.54
N ASP A 87 9.36 -17.78 11.90
CA ASP A 87 10.38 -18.59 11.26
C ASP A 87 9.92 -19.15 9.91
N THR A 88 8.65 -19.54 9.81
CA THR A 88 8.00 -19.96 8.56
C THR A 88 8.17 -18.88 7.48
N ASN A 89 7.90 -17.63 7.83
CA ASN A 89 8.05 -16.47 6.92
C ASN A 89 9.49 -16.28 6.45
N ARG A 90 10.44 -16.41 7.38
CA ARG A 90 11.86 -16.28 7.10
C ARG A 90 12.36 -17.39 6.17
N VAL A 91 11.87 -18.62 6.36
CA VAL A 91 12.22 -19.77 5.51
C VAL A 91 11.68 -19.56 4.10
N ILE A 92 10.39 -19.25 3.94
CA ILE A 92 9.77 -19.02 2.63
C ILE A 92 10.51 -17.92 1.86
N ARG A 93 10.79 -16.79 2.51
CA ARG A 93 11.55 -15.69 1.91
C ARG A 93 12.94 -16.14 1.48
N SER A 94 13.66 -16.80 2.37
CA SER A 94 15.02 -17.27 2.08
C SER A 94 15.06 -18.28 0.95
N LEU A 95 14.08 -19.17 0.82
CA LEU A 95 13.99 -20.11 -0.30
C LEU A 95 13.74 -19.38 -1.63
N LYS A 96 12.81 -18.42 -1.64
CA LYS A 96 12.48 -17.63 -2.84
C LYS A 96 13.68 -16.79 -3.32
N GLU A 97 14.41 -16.18 -2.39
CA GLU A 97 15.59 -15.35 -2.69
C GLU A 97 16.82 -16.18 -3.10
N ASN A 98 16.97 -17.40 -2.59
CA ASN A 98 18.11 -18.29 -2.89
C ASN A 98 17.80 -19.31 -4.00
N GLY A 99 16.88 -18.99 -4.93
CA GLY A 99 16.59 -19.84 -6.10
C GLY A 99 16.12 -21.25 -5.74
N TRP A 100 15.27 -21.37 -4.72
CA TRP A 100 14.71 -22.63 -4.22
C TRP A 100 15.75 -23.57 -3.59
N GLN A 101 16.83 -23.02 -3.02
CA GLN A 101 17.85 -23.78 -2.30
C GLN A 101 17.86 -23.44 -0.80
N VAL A 102 17.99 -24.46 0.05
CA VAL A 102 18.15 -24.28 1.49
C VAL A 102 19.55 -23.74 1.79
N SER A 103 19.63 -22.48 2.24
CA SER A 103 20.90 -21.83 2.56
C SER A 103 21.64 -22.49 3.73
N GLY A 104 22.97 -22.32 3.79
CA GLY A 104 23.77 -22.79 4.92
C GLY A 104 23.33 -22.19 6.26
N LYS A 105 22.91 -20.91 6.26
CA LYS A 105 22.35 -20.24 7.44
C LYS A 105 21.04 -20.90 7.91
N LEU A 106 20.18 -21.30 6.99
CA LEU A 106 18.95 -22.06 7.29
C LEU A 106 19.29 -23.42 7.90
N LYS A 107 20.27 -24.15 7.35
CA LYS A 107 20.71 -25.44 7.91
C LYS A 107 21.33 -25.31 9.30
N GLN A 108 22.02 -24.21 9.59
CA GLN A 108 22.54 -23.93 10.93
C GLN A 108 21.41 -23.64 11.93
N ALA A 109 20.40 -22.85 11.54
CA ALA A 109 19.25 -22.54 12.39
C ALA A 109 18.32 -23.75 12.57
N TYR A 110 18.18 -24.58 11.53
CA TYR A 110 17.37 -25.79 11.51
C TYR A 110 18.20 -26.98 11.07
N PRO A 111 18.98 -27.60 11.98
CA PRO A 111 19.87 -28.72 11.65
C PRO A 111 19.15 -29.89 10.96
N GLN A 112 17.85 -30.05 11.20
CA GLN A 112 17.01 -31.05 10.55
C GLN A 112 17.01 -30.92 9.02
N LEU A 113 17.13 -29.70 8.48
CA LEU A 113 17.23 -29.41 7.04
C LEU A 113 18.58 -29.83 6.42
N THR A 114 19.50 -30.35 7.21
CA THR A 114 20.71 -31.02 6.68
C THR A 114 20.36 -32.36 6.05
N ARG A 115 19.25 -33.00 6.47
CA ARG A 115 18.71 -34.20 5.82
C ARG A 115 18.16 -33.81 4.45
N GLN A 116 18.78 -34.33 3.40
CA GLN A 116 18.46 -33.96 2.02
C GLN A 116 16.98 -34.21 1.67
N GLU A 117 16.40 -35.33 2.12
CA GLU A 117 14.99 -35.65 1.91
C GLU A 117 14.05 -34.61 2.54
N LEU A 118 14.31 -34.19 3.77
CA LEU A 118 13.49 -33.16 4.44
C LEU A 118 13.65 -31.80 3.75
N ALA A 119 14.87 -31.44 3.37
CA ALA A 119 15.15 -30.20 2.65
C ALA A 119 14.40 -30.13 1.31
N GLN A 120 14.37 -31.23 0.57
CA GLN A 120 13.62 -31.33 -0.69
C GLN A 120 12.12 -31.19 -0.46
N ARG A 121 11.56 -31.89 0.53
CA ARG A 121 10.13 -31.78 0.88
C ARG A 121 9.73 -30.37 1.30
N VAL A 122 10.59 -29.67 2.05
CA VAL A 122 10.37 -28.28 2.44
C VAL A 122 10.36 -27.35 1.22
N VAL A 123 11.31 -27.51 0.31
CA VAL A 123 11.36 -26.71 -0.93
C VAL A 123 10.11 -26.97 -1.77
N GLU A 124 9.72 -28.22 -1.94
CA GLU A 124 8.54 -28.61 -2.73
C GLU A 124 7.23 -28.11 -2.12
N ALA A 125 7.07 -28.24 -0.80
CA ALA A 125 5.89 -27.74 -0.08
C ALA A 125 5.69 -26.24 -0.27
N VAL A 126 6.76 -25.45 -0.19
CA VAL A 126 6.69 -23.99 -0.39
C VAL A 126 6.50 -23.66 -1.86
N ARG A 127 7.26 -24.31 -2.76
CA ARG A 127 7.25 -23.99 -4.20
C ARG A 127 5.91 -24.30 -4.85
N SER A 128 5.30 -25.44 -4.49
CA SER A 128 3.99 -25.84 -4.98
C SER A 128 2.87 -24.85 -4.63
N ALA A 129 3.02 -24.04 -3.57
CA ALA A 129 2.03 -23.03 -3.20
C ALA A 129 2.19 -21.72 -3.97
N VAL A 130 3.40 -21.45 -4.50
CA VAL A 130 3.77 -20.19 -5.15
C VAL A 130 3.67 -20.28 -6.67
N GLU A 131 3.86 -21.46 -7.25
CA GLU A 131 3.79 -21.72 -8.70
C GLU A 131 2.43 -22.26 -9.17
N GLU A 132 1.42 -22.30 -8.29
CA GLU A 132 0.02 -22.69 -8.58
C GLU A 132 -0.83 -21.47 -8.99
#